data_AF-A0A7C9B375-F1
#
_entry.id   AF-A0A7C9B375-F1
#
_cell.length_a   1.000
_cell.length_b   1.000
_cell.length_c   1.000
_cell.angle_alpha   90.00
_cell.angle_beta   90.00
_cell.angle_gamma   90.00
#
_symmetry.space_group_name_H-M   'P 1'
#
loop_
_entity.id
_entity.type
_entity.pdbx_description
1 polymer ?
#
loop_
_entity_poly.entity_id
_entity_poly.type
_entity_poly.pdbx_seq_one_letter_code
_entity_poly.pdbx_strand_id
1 'polypeptide(L)'
;TLKLSYNPLDPRLKLCFAYCALFPKGWRFQSDELIHIFIALGYVKKYKNQSLMDAGEECLLSFVKRGLFNNLSLSSRERTLWMHDLIHDLAVSVAGCKLKMVESKEDELDDRVRHVSLSSKVDICLESLSKMRHLRSLLVMGPRRRSTCPPTSR
;
A
#
# COMPACT_ATOMS: atom_id res chain seq x y z
N THR A 1 5.13 18.51 9.48
CA THR A 1 6.16 17.46 9.66
C THR A 1 5.79 16.08 9.11
N LEU A 2 4.51 15.70 8.86
CA LEU A 2 4.20 14.55 7.97
C LEU A 2 3.31 14.95 6.79
N LYS A 3 2.27 15.75 7.06
CA LYS A 3 1.45 16.39 6.03
C LYS A 3 2.27 17.27 5.07
N LEU A 4 3.42 17.82 5.50
CA LEU A 4 4.30 18.62 4.64
C LEU A 4 4.95 17.79 3.53
N SER A 5 5.27 16.51 3.79
CA SER A 5 5.79 15.59 2.78
C SER A 5 4.71 15.10 1.82
N TYR A 6 3.48 14.94 2.33
CA TYR A 6 2.32 14.42 1.60
C TYR A 6 1.56 15.46 0.77
N ASN A 7 1.28 16.65 1.31
CA ASN A 7 0.46 17.67 0.67
C ASN A 7 0.91 18.05 -0.75
N PRO A 8 2.23 18.18 -1.03
CA PRO A 8 2.72 18.54 -2.37
C PRO A 8 2.77 17.36 -3.35
N LEU A 9 2.35 16.15 -2.97
CA LEU A 9 2.21 15.04 -3.92
C LEU A 9 1.13 15.38 -4.95
N ASP A 10 1.39 15.02 -6.20
CA ASP A 10 0.37 15.09 -7.24
C ASP A 10 -0.78 14.09 -6.94
N PRO A 11 -1.96 14.29 -7.54
CA PRO A 11 -3.13 13.47 -7.23
C PRO A 11 -2.92 11.96 -7.40
N ARG A 12 -2.09 11.51 -8.35
CA ARG A 12 -1.85 10.08 -8.56
C ARG A 12 -0.94 9.50 -7.50
N LEU A 13 0.12 10.20 -7.13
CA LEU A 13 0.96 9.80 -5.99
C LEU A 13 0.18 9.75 -4.68
N LYS A 14 -0.82 10.62 -4.49
CA LYS A 14 -1.73 10.53 -3.34
C LYS A 14 -2.57 9.26 -3.36
N LEU A 15 -3.05 8.82 -4.52
CA LEU A 15 -3.77 7.54 -4.66
C LEU A 15 -2.87 6.34 -4.36
N CYS A 16 -1.66 6.31 -4.91
CA CYS A 16 -0.67 5.27 -4.61
C CYS A 16 -0.36 5.21 -3.10
N PHE A 17 -0.09 6.37 -2.49
CA PHE A 17 0.20 6.47 -1.05
C PHE A 17 -0.97 6.02 -0.18
N ALA A 18 -2.19 6.49 -0.47
CA ALA A 18 -3.38 6.08 0.27
C ALA A 18 -3.65 4.57 0.16
N TYR A 19 -3.36 3.96 -0.99
CA TYR A 19 -3.52 2.52 -1.19
C TYR A 19 -2.67 1.69 -0.23
N CYS A 20 -1.51 2.20 0.17
CA CYS A 20 -0.64 1.52 1.13
C CYS A 20 -1.27 1.36 2.53
N ALA A 21 -2.37 2.06 2.84
CA ALA A 21 -3.15 1.86 4.06
C ALA A 21 -3.80 0.47 4.18
N LEU A 22 -3.93 -0.26 3.06
CA LEU A 22 -4.46 -1.62 3.03
C LEU A 22 -3.47 -2.69 3.51
N PHE A 23 -2.23 -2.29 3.79
CA PHE A 23 -1.20 -3.18 4.32
C PHE A 23 -1.05 -2.90 5.82
N PRO A 24 -0.75 -3.91 6.65
CA PRO A 24 -0.57 -3.71 8.08
C PRO A 24 0.67 -2.86 8.37
N LYS A 25 0.72 -2.28 9.57
CA LYS A 25 1.93 -1.60 10.08
C LYS A 25 3.16 -2.50 10.01
N GLY A 26 4.31 -1.88 9.75
CA GLY A 26 5.59 -2.58 9.55
C GLY A 26 5.59 -3.59 8.38
N TRP A 27 4.69 -3.45 7.40
CA TRP A 27 4.76 -4.25 6.17
C TRP A 27 5.97 -3.85 5.33
N ARG A 28 6.70 -4.85 4.84
CA ARG A 28 7.82 -4.67 3.91
C ARG A 28 7.35 -5.00 2.50
N PHE A 29 7.40 -4.01 1.64
CA PHE A 29 7.01 -4.11 0.25
C PHE A 29 8.22 -4.54 -0.58
N GLN A 30 8.06 -5.55 -1.43
CA GLN A 30 8.92 -5.70 -2.60
C GLN A 30 8.55 -4.61 -3.59
N SER A 31 9.52 -3.80 -4.01
CA SER A 31 9.27 -2.64 -4.87
C SER A 31 8.51 -3.00 -6.14
N ASP A 32 8.94 -4.05 -6.85
CA ASP A 32 8.31 -4.49 -8.10
C ASP A 32 6.86 -4.95 -7.87
N GLU A 33 6.57 -5.65 -6.77
CA GLU A 33 5.20 -6.05 -6.41
C GLU A 33 4.31 -4.83 -6.19
N LEU A 34 4.80 -3.84 -5.44
CA LEU A 34 4.07 -2.61 -5.17
C LEU A 34 3.84 -1.79 -6.46
N ILE A 35 4.83 -1.76 -7.36
CA ILE A 35 4.68 -1.14 -8.69
C ILE A 35 3.61 -1.85 -9.51
N HIS A 36 3.64 -3.18 -9.58
CA HIS A 36 2.62 -3.94 -10.31
C HIS A 36 1.21 -3.68 -9.77
N ILE A 37 1.05 -3.55 -8.46
CA ILE A 37 -0.23 -3.17 -7.84
C ILE A 37 -0.67 -1.79 -8.32
N PHE A 38 0.20 -0.78 -8.29
CA PHE A 38 -0.14 0.56 -8.75
C PHE A 38 -0.46 0.61 -10.25
N ILE A 39 0.21 -0.21 -11.06
CA ILE A 39 -0.08 -0.36 -12.49
C ILE A 39 -1.46 -1.00 -12.68
N ALA A 40 -1.76 -2.10 -11.98
CA ALA A 40 -3.03 -2.81 -12.08
C ALA A 40 -4.23 -1.93 -11.66
N LEU A 41 -4.03 -1.04 -10.70
CA LEU A 41 -5.03 -0.05 -10.27
C LEU A 41 -5.15 1.14 -11.24
N GLY A 42 -4.26 1.26 -12.22
CA GLY A 42 -4.22 2.36 -13.17
C GLY A 42 -3.70 3.67 -12.57
N TYR A 43 -2.96 3.63 -11.46
CA TYR A 43 -2.45 4.82 -10.78
C TYR A 43 -1.14 5.33 -11.39
N VAL A 44 -0.39 4.46 -12.08
CA VAL A 44 0.83 4.83 -12.80
C VAL A 44 0.49 5.25 -14.23
N LYS A 45 0.98 6.43 -14.64
CA LYS A 45 0.87 6.90 -16.03
C LYS A 45 2.27 7.05 -16.62
N LYS A 46 2.55 6.35 -17.72
CA LYS A 46 3.78 6.51 -18.49
C LYS A 46 3.80 7.81 -19.29
N TYR A 47 4.99 8.37 -19.50
CA TYR A 47 5.25 9.47 -20.43
C TYR A 47 6.10 8.99 -21.61
N LYS A 48 5.68 9.32 -22.83
CA LYS A 48 6.40 9.02 -24.07
C LYS A 48 6.78 7.51 -24.17
N ASN A 49 8.07 7.22 -24.33
CA ASN A 49 8.61 5.87 -24.56
C ASN A 49 9.01 5.16 -23.26
N GLN A 50 8.70 5.71 -22.09
CA GLN A 50 9.00 5.11 -20.81
C GLN A 50 8.12 3.86 -20.56
N SER A 51 8.67 2.85 -19.89
CA SER A 51 7.88 1.70 -19.46
C SER A 51 7.01 2.03 -18.24
N LEU A 52 5.96 1.24 -17.98
CA LEU A 52 5.14 1.42 -16.77
C LEU A 52 5.94 1.09 -15.50
N MET A 53 6.92 0.18 -15.59
CA MET A 53 7.81 -0.14 -14.47
C MET A 53 8.67 1.06 -14.10
N ASP A 54 9.33 1.70 -15.07
CA ASP A 54 10.15 2.89 -14.82
C ASP A 54 9.32 4.02 -14.20
N ALA A 55 8.10 4.25 -14.71
CA ALA A 55 7.19 5.25 -14.15
C ALA A 55 6.75 4.90 -12.72
N GLY A 56 6.61 3.61 -12.40
CA GLY A 56 6.37 3.11 -11.06
C GLY A 56 7.57 3.30 -10.12
N GLU A 57 8.79 3.08 -10.62
CA GLU A 57 10.01 3.33 -9.87
C GLU A 57 10.16 4.80 -9.50
N GLU A 58 9.88 5.71 -10.43
CA GLU A 58 9.85 7.16 -10.16
C GLU A 58 8.84 7.53 -9.06
N CYS A 59 7.67 6.88 -9.05
CA CYS A 59 6.67 7.02 -8.01
C CYS A 59 7.25 6.62 -6.63
N LEU A 60 7.87 5.45 -6.53
CA LEU A 60 8.48 4.99 -5.28
C LEU A 60 9.65 5.89 -4.83
N LEU A 61 10.51 6.31 -5.77
CA LEU A 61 11.60 7.25 -5.49
C LEU A 61 11.10 8.59 -4.97
N SER A 62 9.97 9.09 -5.48
CA SER A 62 9.33 10.31 -4.97
C SER A 62 8.93 10.16 -3.49
N PHE A 63 8.38 9.00 -3.10
CA PHE A 63 8.05 8.74 -1.71
C PHE A 63 9.29 8.68 -0.80
N VAL A 64 10.34 8.00 -1.25
CA VAL A 64 11.60 7.89 -0.49
C VAL A 64 12.25 9.26 -0.30
N LYS A 65 12.35 10.07 -1.36
CA LYS A 65 12.92 11.43 -1.31
C LYS A 65 12.16 12.36 -0.35
N ARG A 66 10.87 12.07 -0.11
CA ARG A 66 9.99 12.84 0.79
C ARG A 66 9.92 12.25 2.20
N GLY A 67 10.64 11.16 2.48
CA GLY A 67 10.61 10.46 3.76
C GLY A 67 9.27 9.74 4.06
N LEU A 68 8.46 9.47 3.03
CA LEU A 68 7.22 8.71 3.18
C LEU A 68 7.47 7.19 3.14
N PHE A 69 8.58 6.77 2.57
CA PHE A 69 9.04 5.39 2.60
C PHE A 69 10.50 5.34 3.00
N ASN A 70 10.82 4.35 3.82
CA ASN A 70 12.19 3.98 4.09
C ASN A 70 12.64 2.96 3.08
N ASN A 71 13.92 3.03 2.76
CA ASN A 71 14.58 2.15 1.82
C ASN A 71 15.66 1.35 2.53
N LEU A 72 15.57 0.02 2.47
CA LEU A 72 16.52 -0.89 3.12
C LEU A 72 17.71 -1.17 2.20
N SER A 73 17.47 -1.19 0.88
CA SER A 73 18.51 -1.36 -0.11
C SER A 73 17.94 -1.06 -1.51
N LEU A 74 18.21 0.14 -2.05
CA LEU A 74 17.92 0.42 -3.47
C LEU A 74 19.02 -0.16 -4.38
N SER A 75 20.11 -0.66 -3.79
CA SER A 75 21.30 -1.18 -4.49
C SER A 75 21.33 -2.71 -4.60
N SER A 76 20.43 -3.44 -3.93
CA SER A 76 20.32 -4.90 -4.05
C SER A 76 19.30 -5.29 -5.13
N ARG A 77 19.40 -6.54 -5.60
CA ARG A 77 18.40 -7.17 -6.48
C ARG A 77 17.01 -7.28 -5.82
N GLU A 78 16.91 -7.14 -4.50
CA GLU A 78 15.68 -7.25 -3.72
C GLU A 78 15.41 -5.92 -3.00
N ARG A 79 14.92 -4.95 -3.76
CA ARG A 79 14.64 -3.60 -3.23
C ARG A 79 13.38 -3.63 -2.38
N THR A 80 13.58 -3.54 -1.06
CA THR A 80 12.51 -3.54 -0.07
C THR A 80 12.28 -2.15 0.51
N LEU A 81 11.00 -1.81 0.68
CA LEU A 81 10.51 -0.53 1.18
C LEU A 81 9.54 -0.75 2.33
N TRP A 82 9.44 0.20 3.27
CA TRP A 82 8.39 0.17 4.30
C TRP A 82 7.99 1.58 4.71
N MET A 83 6.78 1.69 5.25
CA MET A 83 6.33 2.90 5.93
C MET A 83 6.59 2.77 7.42
N HIS A 84 7.08 3.84 8.05
CA HIS A 84 7.01 3.96 9.51
C HIS A 84 5.55 4.02 9.97
N ASP A 85 5.28 3.57 11.20
CA ASP A 85 3.92 3.51 11.74
C ASP A 85 3.18 4.86 11.68
N LEU A 86 3.88 5.98 11.91
CA LEU A 86 3.30 7.32 11.79
C LEU A 86 2.94 7.70 10.34
N ILE A 87 3.70 7.21 9.36
CA ILE A 87 3.41 7.41 7.94
C ILE A 87 2.25 6.51 7.51
N HIS A 88 2.19 5.30 8.03
CA HIS A 88 1.06 4.41 7.86
C HIS A 88 -0.23 5.03 8.43
N ASP A 89 -0.18 5.60 9.64
CA ASP A 89 -1.30 6.33 10.24
C ASP A 89 -1.75 7.51 9.37
N LEU A 90 -0.80 8.20 8.73
CA LEU A 90 -1.13 9.22 7.74
C LEU A 90 -1.82 8.62 6.52
N ALA A 91 -1.34 7.50 5.98
CA ALA A 91 -1.97 6.81 4.84
C ALA A 91 -3.42 6.41 5.17
N VAL A 92 -3.67 5.85 6.35
CA VAL A 92 -5.01 5.52 6.85
C VAL A 92 -5.88 6.78 6.94
N SER A 93 -5.35 7.85 7.52
CA SER A 93 -6.09 9.11 7.67
C SER A 93 -6.50 9.72 6.32
N VAL A 94 -5.67 9.62 5.28
CA VAL A 94 -5.97 10.21 3.96
C VAL A 94 -6.74 9.29 3.03
N ALA A 95 -6.76 7.98 3.30
CA ALA A 95 -7.53 6.98 2.54
C ALA A 95 -9.04 7.20 2.64
N GLY A 96 -9.52 7.76 3.75
CA GLY A 96 -10.94 8.01 4.01
C GLY A 96 -11.75 6.71 4.04
N CYS A 97 -13.01 6.78 3.61
CA CYS A 97 -13.92 5.62 3.63
C CYS A 97 -13.82 4.69 2.42
N LYS A 98 -12.88 4.93 1.50
CA LYS A 98 -12.78 4.15 0.23
C LYS A 98 -11.95 2.87 0.37
N LEU A 99 -11.16 2.75 1.43
CA LEU A 99 -10.25 1.63 1.65
C LEU A 99 -10.52 1.06 3.04
N LYS A 100 -10.60 -0.27 3.15
CA LYS A 100 -10.82 -0.96 4.42
C LYS A 100 -9.93 -2.19 4.49
N MET A 101 -9.11 -2.24 5.53
CA MET A 101 -8.46 -3.47 5.95
C MET A 101 -9.41 -4.19 6.93
N VAL A 102 -9.61 -5.48 6.70
CA VAL A 102 -10.52 -6.34 7.47
C VAL A 102 -9.67 -7.31 8.29
N GLU A 103 -9.78 -7.18 9.61
CA GLU A 103 -8.99 -7.92 10.59
C GLU A 103 -9.83 -8.88 11.44
N SER A 104 -11.15 -8.70 11.46
CA SER A 104 -12.08 -9.63 12.12
C SER A 104 -13.35 -9.86 11.29
N LYS A 105 -14.20 -10.81 11.71
CA LYS A 105 -15.47 -11.10 11.01
C LYS A 105 -16.54 -10.04 11.29
N GLU A 106 -16.37 -9.31 12.37
CA GLU A 106 -17.27 -8.27 12.86
C GLU A 106 -16.98 -6.91 12.20
N ASP A 107 -15.91 -6.80 11.42
CA ASP A 107 -15.59 -5.59 10.66
C ASP A 107 -16.67 -5.32 9.61
N GLU A 108 -17.39 -4.23 9.80
CA GLU A 108 -18.40 -3.77 8.84
C GLU A 108 -17.75 -3.18 7.59
N LEU A 109 -18.35 -3.50 6.43
CA LEU A 109 -17.98 -2.97 5.13
C LEU A 109 -19.02 -1.94 4.68
N ASP A 110 -18.60 -0.67 4.65
CA ASP A 110 -19.39 0.43 4.13
C ASP A 110 -19.50 0.34 2.59
N ASP A 111 -20.65 0.66 2.02
CA ASP A 111 -20.91 0.60 0.55
C ASP A 111 -20.00 1.54 -0.26
N ARG A 112 -19.39 2.54 0.38
CA ARG A 112 -18.40 3.45 -0.23
C ARG A 112 -17.02 2.81 -0.37
N VAL A 113 -16.76 1.70 0.32
CA VAL A 113 -15.49 0.97 0.24
C VAL A 113 -15.32 0.40 -1.16
N ARG A 114 -14.17 0.68 -1.77
CA ARG A 114 -13.81 0.21 -3.11
C ARG A 114 -12.61 -0.69 -3.13
N HIS A 115 -11.79 -0.67 -2.09
CA HIS A 115 -10.61 -1.49 -2.01
C HIS A 115 -10.55 -2.15 -0.64
N VAL A 116 -10.43 -3.47 -0.65
CA VAL A 116 -10.46 -4.27 0.58
C VAL A 116 -9.16 -5.07 0.70
N SER A 117 -8.64 -5.16 1.91
CA SER A 117 -7.54 -6.07 2.26
C SER A 117 -7.99 -7.02 3.35
N LEU A 118 -7.76 -8.32 3.14
CA LEU A 118 -8.09 -9.39 4.06
C LEU A 118 -6.82 -9.83 4.80
N SER A 119 -6.84 -9.80 6.13
CA SER A 119 -5.79 -10.41 6.93
C SER A 119 -5.79 -11.94 6.79
N SER A 120 -4.60 -12.55 6.70
CA SER A 120 -4.40 -14.02 6.63
C SER A 120 -5.08 -14.85 7.72
N LYS A 121 -5.52 -14.21 8.82
CA LYS A 121 -6.16 -14.84 9.97
C LYS A 121 -7.68 -14.87 9.90
N VAL A 122 -8.27 -14.27 8.86
CA VAL A 122 -9.70 -14.05 8.79
C VAL A 122 -10.29 -14.88 7.67
N ASP A 123 -11.09 -15.88 8.04
CA ASP A 123 -12.07 -16.50 7.14
C ASP A 123 -13.19 -15.48 6.91
N ILE A 124 -12.93 -14.46 6.10
CA ILE A 124 -13.95 -13.45 5.81
C ILE A 124 -15.04 -14.15 5.00
N CYS A 125 -16.28 -13.93 5.43
CA CYS A 125 -17.44 -14.40 4.71
C CYS A 125 -17.44 -13.74 3.33
N LEU A 126 -17.10 -14.50 2.28
CA LEU A 126 -17.15 -14.06 0.88
C LEU A 126 -18.51 -13.43 0.53
N GLU A 127 -19.55 -13.78 1.28
CA GLU A 127 -20.89 -13.21 1.21
C GLU A 127 -20.96 -11.71 1.50
N SER A 128 -20.09 -11.16 2.34
CA SER A 128 -20.06 -9.71 2.58
C SER A 128 -19.42 -8.98 1.40
N LEU A 129 -18.39 -9.58 0.80
CA LEU A 129 -17.73 -9.05 -0.39
C LEU A 129 -18.62 -9.15 -1.63
N SER A 130 -19.40 -10.22 -1.78
CA SER A 130 -20.31 -10.43 -2.92
C SER A 130 -21.41 -9.37 -3.01
N LYS A 131 -21.77 -8.75 -1.89
CA LYS A 131 -22.76 -7.67 -1.81
C LYS A 131 -22.20 -6.30 -2.22
N MET A 132 -20.89 -6.14 -2.30
CA MET A 132 -20.26 -4.85 -2.61
C MET A 132 -20.32 -4.53 -4.10
N ARG A 133 -21.16 -3.57 -4.48
CA ARG A 133 -21.38 -3.18 -5.90
C ARG A 133 -20.25 -2.34 -6.48
N HIS A 134 -19.42 -1.76 -5.62
CA HIS A 134 -18.38 -0.80 -6.00
C HIS A 134 -16.96 -1.26 -5.67
N LEU A 135 -16.79 -2.54 -5.33
CA LEU A 135 -15.49 -3.15 -5.10
C LEU A 135 -14.67 -3.13 -6.39
N ARG A 136 -13.44 -2.63 -6.30
CA ARG A 136 -12.49 -2.46 -7.41
C ARG A 136 -11.23 -3.29 -7.23
N SER A 137 -10.77 -3.50 -5.99
CA SER A 137 -9.68 -4.43 -5.72
C SER A 137 -9.88 -5.17 -4.40
N LEU A 138 -9.41 -6.41 -4.39
CA LEU A 138 -9.34 -7.28 -3.24
C LEU A 138 -7.90 -7.75 -3.09
N LEU A 139 -7.31 -7.49 -1.92
CA LEU A 139 -5.98 -7.94 -1.55
C LEU A 139 -6.12 -9.02 -0.48
N VAL A 140 -5.59 -10.21 -0.73
CA VAL A 140 -5.60 -11.30 0.25
C VAL A 140 -4.19 -11.46 0.78
N MET A 141 -3.99 -11.12 2.05
CA MET A 141 -2.67 -11.21 2.66
C MET A 141 -2.36 -12.66 2.99
N GLY A 142 -1.28 -13.18 2.40
CA GLY A 142 -0.72 -14.46 2.81
C GLY A 142 -0.08 -14.39 4.21
N PRO A 143 0.17 -15.55 4.85
CA PRO A 143 0.95 -15.58 6.08
C PRO A 143 2.31 -14.93 5.84
N ARG A 144 2.74 -14.02 6.73
CA ARG A 144 4.06 -13.38 6.62
C ARG A 144 5.12 -14.50 6.55
N ARG A 145 5.81 -14.63 5.42
CA ARG A 145 7.07 -15.38 5.39
C ARG A 145 7.99 -14.67 6.37
N ARG A 146 8.42 -15.35 7.43
CA ARG A 146 9.37 -14.79 8.41
C ARG A 146 10.61 -14.38 7.62
N SER A 147 10.77 -13.08 7.36
CA SER A 147 12.08 -12.54 6.98
C SER A 147 12.96 -12.73 8.21
N THR A 148 13.85 -13.71 8.18
CA THR A 148 14.89 -13.88 9.19
C THR A 148 15.79 -12.65 9.14
N CYS A 149 15.62 -11.72 10.07
CA CYS A 149 16.63 -10.72 10.38
C CYS A 149 16.89 -10.71 11.89
N PRO A 150 18.15 -10.48 12.31
CA PRO A 150 18.54 -10.56 13.70
C PRO A 150 17.92 -9.41 14.51
N PRO A 151 17.76 -9.57 15.84
CA PRO A 151 17.23 -8.53 16.69
C PRO A 151 18.15 -7.30 16.66
N THR A 152 17.56 -6.13 16.41
CA THR A 152 18.22 -4.85 16.64
C THR A 152 18.52 -4.71 18.13
N SER A 153 19.80 -4.64 18.48
CA SER A 153 20.30 -4.29 19.81
C SER A 153 19.80 -2.90 20.21
N ARG A 154 19.33 -2.79 21.46
CA ARG A 154 18.97 -1.55 22.14
C ARG A 154 20.15 -0.60 22.27
#